data_AF-A0AAW2CA36-F1
#
_entry.id   AF-A0AAW2CA36-F1
#
_cell.length_a   1.000
_cell.length_b   1.000
_cell.length_c   1.000
_cell.angle_alpha   90.00
_cell.angle_beta   90.00
_cell.angle_gamma   90.00
#
_symmetry.space_group_name_H-M   'P 1'
#
loop_
_entity.id
_entity.type
_entity.pdbx_description
1 polymer ?
#
loop_
_entity_poly.entity_id
_entity_poly.type
_entity_poly.pdbx_seq_one_letter_code
_entity_poly.pdbx_strand_id
1 'polypeptide(L)'
;MDVAEELNKKQKKRISQKRNRISFSASLPDDVCGVFAGSVCAVKYSTNPFLDMRESILEMIQYVGVCDWKDVEELVYCFIALNSSEIHESIRDAFLSLASARMS
;
A
#
# COMPACT_ATOMS: atom_id res chain seq x y z
N MET A 1 -6.14 -14.01 -37.73
CA MET A 1 -6.06 -13.43 -36.38
C MET A 1 -5.27 -14.41 -35.54
N ASP A 2 -4.09 -14.01 -35.09
CA ASP A 2 -3.04 -14.92 -34.61
C ASP A 2 -3.36 -15.48 -33.22
N VAL A 3 -3.19 -16.79 -33.00
CA VAL A 3 -3.51 -17.45 -31.72
C VAL A 3 -2.66 -16.87 -30.58
N ALA A 4 -1.42 -16.44 -30.89
CA ALA A 4 -0.53 -15.80 -29.94
C ALA A 4 -1.05 -14.44 -29.44
N GLU A 5 -1.76 -13.68 -30.29
CA GLU A 5 -2.27 -12.36 -29.93
C GLU A 5 -3.46 -12.46 -28.95
N GLU A 6 -4.33 -13.46 -29.15
CA GLU A 6 -5.45 -13.74 -28.24
C GLU A 6 -5.01 -14.20 -26.85
N LEU A 7 -3.94 -15.01 -26.77
CA LEU A 7 -3.35 -15.42 -25.49
C LEU A 7 -2.76 -14.22 -24.73
N ASN A 8 -2.07 -13.32 -25.41
CA ASN A 8 -1.51 -12.10 -24.80
C ASN A 8 -2.61 -11.16 -24.27
N LYS A 9 -3.72 -11.00 -25.02
CA LYS A 9 -4.89 -10.22 -24.57
C LYS A 9 -5.55 -10.85 -23.34
N LYS A 10 -5.75 -12.17 -23.32
CA LYS A 10 -6.29 -12.90 -22.16
C LYS A 10 -5.39 -12.78 -20.93
N GLN A 11 -4.07 -12.86 -21.13
CA GLN A 11 -3.10 -12.73 -20.04
C GLN A 11 -3.08 -11.31 -19.47
N LYS A 12 -3.07 -10.27 -20.31
CA LYS A 12 -3.20 -8.86 -19.88
C LYS A 12 -4.50 -8.62 -19.12
N LYS A 13 -5.63 -9.16 -19.58
CA LYS A 13 -6.94 -9.05 -18.91
C LYS A 13 -6.94 -9.71 -17.53
N ARG A 14 -6.35 -10.90 -17.39
CA ARG A 14 -6.21 -11.59 -16.10
C ARG A 14 -5.29 -10.86 -15.12
N ILE A 15 -4.18 -10.29 -15.59
CA ILE A 15 -3.26 -9.50 -14.77
C ILE A 15 -3.94 -8.21 -14.29
N SER A 16 -4.68 -7.52 -15.17
CA SER A 16 -5.46 -6.34 -14.82
C SER A 16 -6.56 -6.66 -13.80
N GLN A 17 -7.29 -7.78 -13.96
CA GLN A 17 -8.27 -8.25 -12.98
C GLN A 17 -7.62 -8.58 -11.63
N LYS A 18 -6.42 -9.16 -11.62
CA LYS A 18 -5.70 -9.49 -10.39
C LYS A 18 -5.22 -8.22 -9.65
N ARG A 19 -4.79 -7.18 -10.39
CA ARG A 19 -4.40 -5.87 -9.82
C ARG A 19 -5.56 -5.15 -9.11
N ASN A 20 -6.79 -5.39 -9.54
CA ASN A 20 -7.98 -4.78 -8.93
C ASN A 20 -8.61 -5.63 -7.82
N ARG A 21 -7.97 -6.76 -7.43
CA ARG A 21 -8.50 -7.59 -6.35
C ARG A 21 -8.16 -6.95 -5.02
N ILE A 22 -9.19 -6.42 -4.37
CA ILE A 22 -9.17 -5.95 -2.98
C ILE A 22 -9.86 -6.99 -2.08
N SER A 23 -9.33 -7.23 -0.89
CA SER A 23 -9.99 -8.02 0.16
C SER A 23 -9.88 -7.34 1.52
N PHE A 24 -10.90 -7.45 2.35
CA PHE A 24 -10.96 -6.82 3.68
C PHE A 24 -10.65 -7.83 4.79
N SER A 25 -9.66 -8.68 4.56
CA SER A 25 -9.28 -9.77 5.47
C SER A 25 -8.24 -9.37 6.51
N ALA A 26 -7.78 -8.12 6.47
CA ALA A 26 -6.80 -7.60 7.41
C ALA A 26 -7.48 -6.69 8.44
N SER A 27 -6.92 -6.63 9.63
CA SER A 27 -7.35 -5.77 10.72
C SER A 27 -6.13 -5.11 11.32
N LEU A 28 -6.30 -3.88 11.80
CA LEU A 28 -5.24 -3.18 12.52
C LEU A 28 -4.84 -3.96 13.78
N PRO A 29 -3.58 -3.85 14.21
CA PRO A 29 -3.18 -4.30 15.54
C PRO A 29 -4.06 -3.67 16.63
N ASP A 30 -4.35 -4.44 17.69
CA ASP A 30 -5.25 -4.02 18.79
C ASP A 30 -4.73 -2.80 19.58
N ASP A 31 -3.44 -2.51 19.49
CA ASP A 31 -2.77 -1.40 20.18
C ASP A 31 -2.76 -0.09 19.38
N VAL A 32 -3.27 -0.09 18.14
CA VAL A 32 -3.49 1.14 17.36
C VAL A 32 -4.67 1.91 17.96
N CYS A 33 -4.39 3.11 18.45
CA CYS A 33 -5.37 3.93 19.18
C CYS A 33 -5.40 5.40 18.76
N GLY A 34 -4.49 5.83 17.89
CA GLY A 34 -4.42 7.18 17.37
C GLY A 34 -5.36 7.40 16.18
N VAL A 35 -4.91 8.24 15.24
CA VAL A 35 -5.71 8.70 14.09
C VAL A 35 -6.18 7.55 13.18
N PHE A 36 -5.56 6.37 13.29
CA PHE A 36 -5.90 5.21 12.46
C PHE A 36 -6.91 4.24 13.07
N ALA A 37 -7.29 4.37 14.35
CA ALA A 37 -8.11 3.36 15.04
C ALA A 37 -9.47 3.04 14.37
N GLY A 38 -10.03 3.96 13.59
CA GLY A 38 -11.26 3.77 12.82
C GLY A 38 -11.07 3.35 11.36
N SER A 39 -9.83 3.07 10.93
CA SER A 39 -9.51 2.80 9.53
C SER A 39 -9.84 1.38 9.12
N VAL A 40 -10.22 1.20 7.85
CA VAL A 40 -10.48 -0.12 7.26
C VAL A 40 -9.26 -0.56 6.48
N CYS A 41 -8.75 -1.76 6.77
CA CYS A 41 -7.59 -2.32 6.06
C CYS A 41 -8.04 -3.13 4.84
N ALA A 42 -7.65 -2.65 3.65
CA ALA A 42 -7.78 -3.40 2.41
C ALA A 42 -6.45 -4.07 2.04
N VAL A 43 -6.50 -5.36 1.72
CA VAL A 43 -5.39 -6.12 1.15
C VAL A 43 -5.51 -6.05 -0.36
N LYS A 44 -4.42 -5.64 -1.01
CA LYS A 44 -4.34 -5.52 -2.47
C LYS A 44 -3.26 -6.45 -3.01
N TYR A 45 -3.54 -7.11 -4.13
CA TYR A 45 -2.47 -7.78 -4.87
C TYR A 45 -1.67 -6.74 -5.67
N SER A 46 -0.41 -6.56 -5.29
CA SER A 46 0.51 -5.66 -5.96
C SER A 46 1.43 -6.37 -6.93
N THR A 47 1.69 -5.73 -8.08
CA THR A 47 2.80 -6.09 -8.99
C THR A 47 4.00 -5.16 -8.87
N ASN A 48 3.84 -4.05 -8.13
CA ASN A 48 4.88 -3.07 -7.85
C ASN A 48 4.65 -2.53 -6.42
N PRO A 49 5.08 -3.28 -5.39
CA PRO A 49 4.79 -2.95 -4.00
C PRO A 49 5.25 -1.55 -3.61
N PHE A 50 6.43 -1.13 -4.09
CA PHE A 50 6.96 0.21 -3.84
C PHE A 50 6.02 1.33 -4.29
N LEU A 51 5.55 1.30 -5.55
CA LEU A 51 4.67 2.35 -6.06
C LEU A 51 3.30 2.33 -5.37
N ASP A 52 2.71 1.14 -5.20
CA ASP A 52 1.41 1.00 -4.54
C ASP A 52 1.48 1.48 -3.08
N MET A 53 2.57 1.21 -2.37
CA MET A 53 2.79 1.68 -1.00
C MET A 53 3.02 3.17 -0.95
N ARG A 54 3.84 3.72 -1.85
CA ARG A 54 4.08 5.16 -1.93
C ARG A 54 2.78 5.94 -2.15
N GLU A 55 1.92 5.47 -3.04
CA GLU A 55 0.59 6.05 -3.26
C GLU A 55 -0.28 5.92 -2.00
N SER A 56 -0.36 4.72 -1.41
CA SER A 56 -1.16 4.47 -0.21
C SER A 56 -0.72 5.33 0.99
N ILE A 57 0.59 5.47 1.22
CA ILE A 57 1.14 6.32 2.30
C ILE A 57 0.77 7.79 2.06
N LEU A 58 0.92 8.26 0.82
CA LEU A 58 0.58 9.64 0.47
C LEU A 58 -0.92 9.93 0.69
N GLU A 59 -1.78 8.99 0.31
CA GLU A 59 -3.22 9.07 0.57
C GLU A 59 -3.50 9.10 2.08
N MET A 60 -2.90 8.23 2.88
CA MET A 60 -3.09 8.24 4.34
C MET A 60 -2.64 9.56 4.97
N ILE A 61 -1.51 10.11 4.53
CA ILE A 61 -1.02 11.41 5.01
C ILE A 61 -2.02 12.52 4.70
N GLN A 62 -2.61 12.54 3.50
CA GLN A 62 -3.53 13.59 3.07
C GLN A 62 -4.94 13.43 3.64
N TYR A 63 -5.48 12.21 3.67
CA TYR A 63 -6.89 11.97 3.99
C TYR A 63 -7.15 11.70 5.47
N VAL A 64 -6.26 10.99 6.17
CA VAL A 64 -6.39 10.74 7.61
C VAL A 64 -5.81 11.89 8.43
N GLY A 65 -4.97 12.72 7.81
CA GLY A 65 -4.46 13.94 8.43
C GLY A 65 -3.27 13.68 9.34
N VAL A 66 -2.27 12.94 8.82
CA VAL A 66 -0.99 12.71 9.52
C VAL A 66 -0.25 14.04 9.64
N CYS A 67 -0.15 14.58 10.86
CA CYS A 67 0.33 15.94 11.09
C CYS A 67 1.59 16.01 11.95
N ASP A 68 1.86 14.99 12.76
CA ASP A 68 3.03 14.95 13.65
C ASP A 68 3.84 13.66 13.56
N TRP A 69 4.91 13.59 14.35
CA TRP A 69 5.79 12.42 14.38
C TRP A 69 5.11 11.15 14.91
N LYS A 70 4.17 11.28 15.85
CA LYS A 70 3.46 10.12 16.42
C LYS A 70 2.52 9.52 15.39
N ASP A 71 1.84 10.36 14.61
CA ASP A 71 0.99 9.90 13.51
C ASP A 71 1.83 9.16 12.45
N VAL A 72 3.04 9.67 12.13
CA VAL A 72 3.95 9.00 11.19
C VAL A 72 4.44 7.67 11.76
N GLU A 73 4.83 7.63 13.02
CA GLU A 73 5.28 6.41 13.70
C GLU A 73 4.17 5.34 13.72
N GLU A 74 2.94 5.70 14.08
CA GLU A 74 1.79 4.79 14.06
C GLU A 74 1.46 4.32 12.64
N LEU A 75 1.58 5.20 11.63
CA LEU A 75 1.40 4.83 10.23
C LEU A 75 2.43 3.78 9.79
N VAL A 76 3.71 4.00 10.09
CA VAL A 76 4.79 3.05 9.78
C VAL A 76 4.53 1.72 10.49
N TYR A 77 4.17 1.76 11.77
CA TYR A 77 3.83 0.57 12.55
C TYR A 77 2.70 -0.24 11.89
N CYS A 78 1.60 0.42 11.49
CA CYS A 78 0.49 -0.22 10.80
C CYS A 78 0.96 -0.91 9.51
N PHE A 79 1.74 -0.24 8.67
CA PHE A 79 2.25 -0.82 7.43
C PHE A 79 3.14 -2.03 7.68
N ILE A 80 4.02 -1.98 8.68
CA ILE A 80 4.89 -3.11 9.06
C ILE A 80 4.07 -4.29 9.57
N ALA A 81 3.10 -4.05 10.45
CA ALA A 81 2.29 -5.10 11.05
C ALA A 81 1.33 -5.78 10.05
N LEU A 82 0.82 -5.02 9.07
CA LEU A 82 -0.10 -5.52 8.05
C LEU A 82 0.59 -6.26 6.89
N ASN A 83 1.92 -6.22 6.81
CA ASN A 83 2.67 -6.79 5.69
C ASN A 83 3.76 -7.77 6.14
N SER A 84 4.05 -8.77 5.31
CA SER A 84 5.17 -9.68 5.54
C SER A 84 6.52 -8.94 5.50
N SER A 85 7.50 -9.50 6.21
CA SER A 85 8.86 -8.93 6.30
C SER A 85 9.54 -8.74 4.94
N GLU A 86 9.21 -9.58 3.96
CA GLU A 86 9.70 -9.50 2.59
C GLU A 86 9.39 -8.16 1.91
N ILE A 87 8.34 -7.46 2.36
CA ILE A 87 7.89 -6.20 1.76
C ILE A 87 8.40 -4.98 2.56
N HIS A 88 8.95 -5.18 3.76
CA HIS A 88 9.35 -4.08 4.66
C HIS A 88 10.38 -3.13 4.04
N GLU A 89 11.27 -3.64 3.18
CA GLU A 89 12.20 -2.79 2.41
C GLU A 89 11.46 -1.84 1.47
N SER A 90 10.43 -2.32 0.76
CA SER A 90 9.61 -1.47 -0.12
C SER A 90 8.82 -0.41 0.68
N ILE A 91 8.34 -0.76 1.88
CA ILE A 91 7.67 0.18 2.79
C ILE A 91 8.65 1.31 3.15
N ARG A 92 9.84 0.95 3.65
CA ARG A 92 10.88 1.90 4.04
C ARG A 92 11.25 2.84 2.89
N ASP A 93 11.52 2.29 1.72
CA ASP A 93 11.93 3.07 0.56
C ASP A 93 10.81 4.01 0.10
N ALA A 94 9.55 3.59 0.20
CA ALA A 94 8.40 4.45 -0.12
C ALA A 94 8.33 5.67 0.81
N PHE A 95 8.46 5.48 2.13
CA PHE A 95 8.53 6.57 3.10
C PHE A 95 9.70 7.52 2.82
N LEU A 96 10.90 6.99 2.58
CA LEU A 96 12.07 7.80 2.27
C LEU A 96 11.89 8.62 0.98
N SER A 97 11.30 8.01 -0.06
CA SER A 97 11.05 8.69 -1.32
C SER A 97 10.11 9.91 -1.18
N LEU A 98 9.11 9.81 -0.30
CA LEU A 98 8.17 10.90 -0.02
C LEU A 98 8.83 12.00 0.81
N ALA A 99 9.67 11.63 1.78
CA ALA A 99 10.42 12.59 2.58
C ALA A 99 11.38 13.41 1.70
N SER A 100 12.12 12.75 0.79
CA SER A 100 13.03 13.44 -0.13
C SER A 100 12.30 14.34 -1.12
N ALA A 101 11.14 13.92 -1.64
CA ALA A 101 10.35 14.73 -2.58
C ALA A 101 9.76 16.01 -1.97
N ARG A 102 9.62 16.07 -0.65
CA ARG A 102 9.13 17.27 0.07
C ARG A 102 10.26 18.26 0.38
N MET A 103 11.51 17.85 0.26
CA MET A 103 12.71 18.68 0.52
C MET A 103 13.29 19.32 -0.74
N SER A 104 12.72 19.03 -1.91
CA SER A 104 13.07 19.57 -3.23
C SER A 104 12.02 20.54 -3.73
#